data_AF-A0A2U3R9H1-F1
#
_entry.id   AF-A0A2U3R9H1-F1
#
_cell.length_a   1.000
_cell.length_b   1.000
_cell.length_c   1.000
_cell.angle_alpha   90.00
_cell.angle_beta   90.00
_cell.angle_gamma   90.00
#
_symmetry.space_group_name_H-M   'P 1'
#
loop_
_entity.id
_entity.type
_entity.pdbx_description
1 polymer ?
#
loop_
_entity_poly.entity_id
_entity_poly.type
_entity_poly.pdbx_seq_one_letter_code
_entity_poly.pdbx_strand_id
1 'polypeptide(L)' 'MTITNINYITLAVTDIHRSFSFYKDVLGFKPLVKWDQGAYFLIGDF' A
#
# COMPACT_ATOMS: atom_id res chain seq x y z
N MET A 1 6.54 -17.12 22.77
CA MET A 1 5.83 -16.51 21.64
C MET A 1 6.73 -15.44 21.07
N THR A 2 7.17 -15.57 19.82
CA THR A 2 8.15 -14.66 19.17
C THR A 2 7.53 -14.03 17.94
N ILE A 3 7.82 -12.75 17.73
CA ILE A 3 7.43 -12.01 16.51
C ILE A 3 8.37 -12.42 15.38
N THR A 4 7.82 -12.77 14.22
CA THR A 4 8.58 -13.32 13.09
C THR A 4 8.84 -12.34 11.96
N ASN A 5 7.92 -11.41 11.69
CA ASN A 5 8.03 -10.45 10.59
C ASN A 5 7.05 -9.26 10.74
N ILE A 6 7.17 -8.31 9.81
CA ILE A 6 6.15 -7.28 9.56
C ILE A 6 5.16 -7.86 8.54
N ASN A 7 3.87 -7.85 8.89
CA ASN A 7 2.81 -8.34 8.01
C ASN A 7 2.37 -7.25 7.02
N TYR A 8 1.98 -6.07 7.50
CA TYR A 8 1.60 -4.93 6.66
C TYR A 8 1.86 -3.60 7.37
N ILE A 9 1.84 -2.52 6.59
CA ILE A 9 1.94 -1.14 7.07
C ILE A 9 0.72 -0.37 6.56
N THR A 10 0.05 0.38 7.43
CA THR A 10 -1.03 1.30 7.06
C THR A 10 -0.55 2.74 7.25
N LEU A 11 -0.58 3.53 6.18
CA LEU A 11 -0.16 4.93 6.17
C LEU A 11 -1.38 5.83 6.03
N ALA A 12 -1.55 6.77 6.95
CA ALA A 12 -2.55 7.82 6.81
C ALA A 12 -2.11 8.80 5.72
N VAL A 13 -3.02 9.17 4.82
CA VAL A 13 -2.75 10.07 3.70
C VAL A 13 -3.83 11.14 3.61
N THR A 14 -3.47 12.35 3.24
CA THR A 14 -4.43 13.46 3.08
C THR A 14 -5.23 13.37 1.78
N ASP A 15 -4.67 12.76 0.74
CA ASP A 15 -5.31 12.61 -0.58
C ASP A 15 -5.05 11.20 -1.14
N ILE A 16 -6.11 10.40 -1.22
CA ILE A 16 -6.02 9.01 -1.67
C ILE A 16 -5.68 8.88 -3.15
N HIS A 17 -6.07 9.84 -4.00
CA HIS A 17 -5.79 9.79 -5.42
C HIS A 17 -4.32 10.09 -5.69
N ARG A 18 -3.80 11.16 -5.07
CA ARG A 18 -2.38 11.53 -5.18
C ARG A 18 -1.47 10.42 -4.64
N SER A 19 -1.76 9.91 -3.45
CA SER A 19 -0.95 8.85 -2.85
C SER A 19 -1.01 7.56 -3.66
N PHE A 20 -2.18 7.17 -4.16
CA PHE A 20 -2.30 5.98 -5.00
C PHE A 20 -1.42 6.06 -6.26
N SER A 21 -1.45 7.18 -6.99
CA SER A 21 -0.59 7.37 -8.16
C SER A 21 0.89 7.37 -7.79
N PHE A 22 1.27 7.93 -6.65
CA PHE A 22 2.65 7.86 -6.19
C PHE A 22 3.10 6.41 -5.95
N TYR A 23 2.35 5.62 -5.16
CA TYR A 23 2.73 4.24 -4.86
C TYR A 23 2.69 3.33 -6.10
N LYS A 24 1.72 3.53 -7.00
CA LYS A 24 1.58 2.74 -8.24
C LYS A 24 2.60 3.15 -9.30
N ASP A 25 2.63 4.43 -9.67
CA ASP A 25 3.28 4.89 -10.90
C ASP A 25 4.73 5.33 -10.66
N VAL A 26 5.02 5.88 -9.47
CA VAL A 26 6.39 6.31 -9.12
C VAL A 26 7.17 5.18 -8.47
N LEU A 27 6.57 4.49 -7.49
CA LEU A 27 7.24 3.39 -6.77
C LEU A 27 7.04 2.01 -7.41
N GLY A 28 6.13 1.88 -8.37
CA GLY A 28 5.89 0.61 -9.06
C GLY A 28 5.21 -0.46 -8.21
N PHE A 29 4.57 -0.11 -7.09
CA PHE A 29 3.90 -1.10 -6.24
C PHE A 29 2.66 -1.65 -6.95
N LYS A 30 2.37 -2.93 -6.73
CA LYS A 30 1.24 -3.62 -7.38
C LYS A 30 -0.06 -3.30 -6.63
N PRO A 31 -1.02 -2.59 -7.23
CA PRO A 31 -2.31 -2.36 -6.59
C PRO A 31 -3.08 -3.67 -6.47
N LEU A 32 -3.66 -3.93 -5.30
CA LEU A 32 -4.57 -5.06 -5.07
C LEU A 32 -6.03 -4.60 -5.10
N VAL A 33 -6.33 -3.51 -4.39
CA VAL A 33 -7.67 -2.92 -4.33
C VAL A 33 -7.57 -1.42 -4.05
N LYS A 34 -8.52 -0.65 -4.57
CA LYS A 34 -8.71 0.77 -4.30
C LYS A 34 -10.18 1.05 -4.06
N TRP A 35 -10.48 1.87 -3.06
CA TRP A 35 -11.82 2.40 -2.78
C TRP A 35 -11.72 3.89 -2.38
N ASP A 36 -12.85 4.52 -2.12
CA ASP A 36 -12.96 5.97 -1.90
C ASP A 36 -12.09 6.52 -0.76
N GLN A 37 -11.70 5.67 0.20
CA GLN A 37 -10.99 6.07 1.41
C GLN A 37 -9.68 5.30 1.62
N GLY A 38 -9.23 4.49 0.65
CA GLY A 38 -8.04 3.67 0.85
C GLY A 38 -7.63 2.83 -0.34
N ALA A 39 -6.46 2.23 -0.22
CA ALA A 39 -5.94 1.28 -1.18
C ALA A 39 -4.97 0.31 -0.50
N TYR A 40 -4.90 -0.91 -1.03
CA TYR A 40 -3.90 -1.89 -0.65
C TYR A 40 -2.96 -2.17 -1.82
N PHE A 41 -1.69 -2.33 -1.48
CA PHE A 41 -0.61 -2.63 -2.40
C PHE A 41 0.12 -3.89 -1.95
N LEU A 42 0.58 -4.65 -2.93
CA LEU A 42 1.56 -5.71 -2.74
C LEU A 42 2.94 -5.20 -3.14
N ILE A 43 3.95 -5.54 -2.35
CA ILE A 43 5.34 -5.15 -2.57
C ILE A 43 6.19 -6.42 -2.56
N GLY A 44 6.65 -6.89 -3.71
CA GLY A 44 7.36 -8.17 -3.82
C GLY A 44 6.42 -9.36 -4.03
N ASP A 45 7.02 -10.55 -4.13
CA ASP A 45 6.34 -11.83 -4.35
C ASP A 45 6.62 -12.73 -3.14
N PHE A 46 5.61 -13.00 -2.32
CA PHE A 46 5.73 -13.82 -1.10
C PHE A 46 4.83 -15.05 -1.17
#